data_AF-A0A2U0DZJ2-F1
#
_entry.id   AF-A0A2U0DZJ2-F1
#
_cell.length_a   1.000
_cell.length_b   1.000
_cell.length_c   1.000
_cell.angle_alpha   90.00
_cell.angle_beta   90.00
_cell.angle_gamma   90.00
#
_symmetry.space_group_name_H-M   'P 1'
#
loop_
_entity.id
_entity.type
_entity.pdbx_description
1 polymer ?
#
loop_
_entity_poly.entity_id
_entity_poly.type
_entity_poly.pdbx_seq_one_letter_code
_entity_poly.pdbx_strand_id
1 'polypeptide(L)'
;MAEIKPSEKLMFEKILGLSSGYVLEFSNSTFHEFIFNLVRINIYDDKYLLYGDSKAKRLRAFWQLESDKIVGLVLKELLECWRTNQSLKNVEVENSEHQLYENCISIANRLLGINNSKNEQHVSTKDEFLNKEFENVSIEKLNLDSGVVKILNSRLKEINQNIKAGAALSVIIMCGSVLEGIFLGIATSKMKEFNMSNASPKNKDSGKVLPFYEWSLSSFINVAHDINLIGLDVKKYSHSLRDFRNYIHPYEQLSSRFDPDIETAKISFQVLKAAIADLEKRVSK
;
A
#
# COMPACT_ATOMS: atom_id res chain seq x y z
N MET A 1 -24.83 -22.64 14.20
CA MET A 1 -24.02 -21.69 14.98
C MET A 1 -22.79 -21.35 14.18
N ALA A 2 -22.44 -20.07 14.11
CA ALA A 2 -21.21 -19.68 13.44
C ALA A 2 -19.98 -19.93 14.32
N GLU A 3 -18.91 -20.44 13.73
CA GLU A 3 -17.64 -20.75 14.37
C GLU A 3 -16.75 -19.50 14.48
N ILE A 4 -17.15 -18.59 15.38
CA ILE A 4 -16.41 -17.38 15.72
C ILE A 4 -15.69 -17.55 17.06
N LYS A 5 -14.36 -17.45 17.05
CA LYS A 5 -13.51 -17.56 18.24
C LYS A 5 -13.74 -16.38 19.20
N PRO A 6 -13.48 -16.53 20.52
CA PRO A 6 -13.63 -15.43 21.47
C PRO A 6 -12.83 -14.16 21.11
N SER A 7 -11.61 -14.31 20.61
CA SER A 7 -10.78 -13.19 20.15
C SER A 7 -11.36 -12.48 18.92
N GLU A 8 -11.92 -13.24 17.98
CA GLU A 8 -12.59 -12.71 16.78
C GLU A 8 -13.86 -11.94 17.15
N LYS A 9 -14.64 -12.43 18.13
CA LYS A 9 -15.78 -11.70 18.68
C LYS A 9 -15.36 -10.33 19.22
N LEU A 10 -14.26 -10.25 19.98
CA LEU A 10 -13.74 -8.97 20.48
C LEU A 10 -13.37 -7.99 19.36
N MET A 11 -12.87 -8.48 18.23
CA MET A 11 -12.57 -7.64 17.07
C MET A 11 -13.85 -7.04 16.47
N PHE A 12 -14.87 -7.87 16.24
CA PHE A 12 -16.18 -7.41 15.76
C PHE A 12 -16.87 -6.47 16.75
N GLU A 13 -16.78 -6.74 18.06
CA GLU A 13 -17.31 -5.87 19.11
C GLU A 13 -16.71 -4.46 19.04
N LYS A 14 -15.39 -4.38 18.82
CA LYS A 14 -14.67 -3.11 18.73
C LYS A 14 -15.03 -2.36 17.44
N ILE A 15 -14.91 -2.99 16.27
CA ILE A 15 -15.08 -2.29 14.98
C ILE A 15 -16.54 -1.90 14.72
N LEU A 16 -17.50 -2.71 15.16
CA LEU A 16 -18.93 -2.44 14.98
C LEU A 16 -19.52 -1.57 16.10
N GLY A 17 -18.72 -1.19 17.11
CA GLY A 17 -19.15 -0.31 18.20
C GLY A 17 -20.22 -0.92 19.12
N LEU A 18 -20.10 -2.21 19.44
CA LEU A 18 -21.16 -2.99 20.13
C LEU A 18 -21.20 -2.80 21.66
N SER A 19 -20.17 -2.20 22.24
CA SER A 19 -20.00 -2.04 23.70
C SER A 19 -21.11 -1.20 24.34
N SER A 20 -21.63 -0.21 23.61
CA SER A 20 -22.70 0.69 24.06
C SER A 20 -24.11 0.18 23.73
N GLY A 21 -24.24 -1.01 23.13
CA GLY A 21 -25.53 -1.57 22.71
C GLY A 21 -25.97 -1.18 21.29
N TYR A 22 -25.17 -0.36 20.60
CA TYR A 22 -25.37 0.06 19.22
C TYR A 22 -24.72 -0.93 18.23
N VAL A 23 -25.01 -0.76 16.94
CA VAL A 23 -24.34 -1.44 15.83
C VAL A 23 -24.10 -0.35 14.80
N LEU A 24 -22.86 0.11 14.67
CA LEU A 24 -22.52 1.29 13.85
C LEU A 24 -23.50 2.44 14.13
N GLU A 25 -24.02 3.08 13.07
CA GLU A 25 -24.99 4.19 13.15
C GLU A 25 -26.43 3.74 12.84
N PHE A 26 -26.73 2.44 12.90
CA PHE A 26 -28.06 1.94 12.60
C PHE A 26 -29.09 2.28 13.70
N SER A 27 -30.32 2.62 13.28
CA SER A 27 -31.50 2.61 14.15
C SER A 27 -32.04 1.18 14.24
N ASN A 28 -33.04 0.94 15.10
CA ASN A 28 -33.68 -0.39 15.17
C ASN A 28 -34.36 -0.78 13.85
N SER A 29 -35.06 0.17 13.20
CA SER A 29 -35.72 -0.09 11.92
C SER A 29 -34.72 -0.34 10.81
N THR A 30 -33.68 0.50 10.67
CA THR A 30 -32.71 0.34 9.58
C THR A 30 -31.82 -0.88 9.77
N PHE A 31 -31.51 -1.26 11.03
CA PHE A 31 -30.81 -2.52 11.31
C PHE A 31 -31.67 -3.74 10.94
N HIS A 32 -32.95 -3.72 11.25
CA HIS A 32 -33.88 -4.78 10.83
C HIS A 32 -33.92 -4.89 9.30
N GLU A 33 -34.16 -3.78 8.60
CA GLU A 33 -34.25 -3.75 7.14
C GLU A 33 -32.94 -4.23 6.49
N PHE A 34 -31.80 -3.82 7.03
CA PHE A 34 -30.48 -4.27 6.56
C PHE A 34 -30.35 -5.79 6.59
N ILE A 35 -30.60 -6.42 7.75
CA ILE A 35 -30.49 -7.87 7.90
C ILE A 35 -31.56 -8.58 7.05
N PHE A 36 -32.80 -8.08 7.07
CA PHE A 36 -33.90 -8.67 6.34
C PHE A 36 -33.69 -8.62 4.82
N ASN A 37 -33.16 -7.53 4.29
CA ASN A 37 -32.87 -7.43 2.85
C ASN A 37 -31.74 -8.36 2.41
N LEU A 38 -30.74 -8.57 3.28
CA LEU A 38 -29.56 -9.36 2.96
C LEU A 38 -29.81 -10.88 3.08
N VAL A 39 -30.46 -11.32 4.15
CA VAL A 39 -30.61 -12.75 4.48
C VAL A 39 -32.05 -13.19 4.74
N ARG A 40 -33.04 -12.29 4.59
CA ARG A 40 -34.47 -12.58 4.82
C ARG A 40 -34.78 -13.08 6.23
N ILE A 41 -34.02 -12.59 7.22
CA ILE A 41 -34.19 -12.90 8.64
C ILE A 41 -34.69 -11.68 9.40
N ASN A 42 -35.72 -11.86 10.22
CA ASN A 42 -36.14 -10.87 11.19
C ASN A 42 -35.28 -10.97 12.46
N ILE A 43 -34.30 -10.08 12.59
CA ILE A 43 -33.39 -10.03 13.75
C ILE A 43 -34.10 -9.73 15.08
N TYR A 44 -35.35 -9.25 15.03
CA TYR A 44 -36.18 -8.95 16.19
C TYR A 44 -37.06 -10.12 16.66
N ASP A 45 -37.00 -11.28 16.00
CA ASP A 45 -37.68 -12.49 16.49
C ASP A 45 -37.21 -12.88 17.90
N ASP A 46 -38.10 -13.49 18.68
CA ASP A 46 -37.85 -13.88 20.08
C ASP A 46 -36.65 -14.83 20.25
N LYS A 47 -36.33 -15.63 19.22
CA LYS A 47 -35.16 -16.51 19.25
C LYS A 47 -33.85 -15.75 19.49
N TYR A 48 -33.75 -14.48 19.09
CA TYR A 48 -32.55 -13.67 19.30
C TYR A 48 -32.52 -12.90 20.63
N LEU A 49 -33.48 -13.13 21.52
CA LEU A 49 -33.58 -12.43 22.81
C LEU A 49 -32.63 -12.98 23.90
N LEU A 50 -31.82 -14.00 23.59
CA LEU A 50 -30.90 -14.70 24.50
C LEU A 50 -30.08 -13.80 25.44
N TYR A 51 -29.66 -12.63 24.95
CA TYR A 51 -28.82 -11.69 25.71
C TYR A 51 -29.55 -10.39 26.07
N GLY A 52 -30.83 -10.28 25.71
CA GLY A 52 -31.69 -9.10 25.82
C GLY A 52 -31.97 -8.43 24.47
N ASP A 53 -32.72 -7.32 24.52
CA ASP A 53 -33.42 -6.77 23.34
C ASP A 53 -32.67 -5.69 22.55
N SER A 54 -31.44 -5.31 22.94
CA SER A 54 -30.68 -4.32 22.18
C SER A 54 -30.14 -4.90 20.86
N LYS A 55 -29.90 -4.05 19.86
CA LYS A 55 -29.32 -4.45 18.56
C LYS A 55 -28.04 -5.27 18.71
N ALA A 56 -27.11 -4.78 19.53
CA ALA A 56 -25.86 -5.50 19.77
C ALA A 56 -26.10 -6.87 20.41
N LYS A 57 -27.02 -6.97 21.37
CA LYS A 57 -27.37 -8.23 22.05
C LYS A 57 -28.01 -9.23 21.09
N ARG A 58 -28.93 -8.75 20.23
CA ARG A 58 -29.55 -9.55 19.17
C ARG A 58 -28.53 -9.97 18.11
N LEU A 59 -27.58 -9.13 17.74
CA LEU A 59 -26.49 -9.48 16.82
C LEU A 59 -25.56 -10.56 17.42
N ARG A 60 -25.26 -10.50 18.73
CA ARG A 60 -24.51 -11.57 19.42
C ARG A 60 -25.27 -12.89 19.44
N ALA A 61 -26.59 -12.84 19.68
CA ALA A 61 -27.44 -14.02 19.60
C ALA A 61 -27.49 -14.59 18.18
N PHE A 62 -27.56 -13.72 17.17
CA PHE A 62 -27.52 -14.09 15.76
C PHE A 62 -26.23 -14.82 15.37
N TRP A 63 -25.06 -14.36 15.84
CA TRP A 63 -23.80 -15.09 15.65
C TRP A 63 -23.84 -16.53 16.19
N GLN A 64 -24.60 -16.76 17.26
CA GLN A 64 -24.69 -18.08 17.88
C GLN A 64 -25.74 -18.97 17.24
N LEU A 65 -26.86 -18.40 16.81
CA LEU A 65 -27.97 -19.21 16.32
C LEU A 65 -27.86 -19.54 14.84
N GLU A 66 -27.33 -18.62 14.03
CA GLU A 66 -27.31 -18.79 12.59
C GLU A 66 -26.08 -19.57 12.08
N SER A 67 -26.10 -19.94 10.80
CA SER A 67 -25.00 -20.66 10.14
C SER A 67 -23.85 -19.73 9.79
N ASP A 68 -22.64 -20.30 9.65
CA ASP A 68 -21.45 -19.56 9.20
C ASP A 68 -21.71 -18.71 7.96
N LYS A 69 -22.35 -19.29 6.93
CA LYS A 69 -22.63 -18.59 5.67
C LYS A 69 -23.51 -17.35 5.85
N ILE A 70 -24.56 -17.46 6.67
CA ILE A 70 -25.49 -16.35 6.94
C ILE A 70 -24.79 -15.27 7.77
N VAL A 71 -24.07 -15.67 8.82
CA VAL A 71 -23.35 -14.76 9.70
C VAL A 71 -22.21 -14.06 8.97
N GLY A 72 -21.44 -14.78 8.16
CA GLY A 72 -20.37 -14.25 7.33
C GLY A 72 -20.84 -13.21 6.33
N LEU A 73 -22.01 -13.43 5.69
CA LEU A 73 -22.58 -12.47 4.75
C LEU A 73 -22.94 -11.16 5.45
N VAL A 74 -23.66 -11.24 6.58
CA VAL A 74 -24.03 -10.08 7.38
C VAL A 74 -22.82 -9.33 7.90
N LEU A 75 -21.83 -10.04 8.46
CA LEU A 75 -20.62 -9.41 8.99
C LEU A 75 -19.83 -8.69 7.90
N LYS A 76 -19.73 -9.29 6.71
CA LYS A 76 -19.04 -8.68 5.56
C LYS A 76 -19.70 -7.38 5.14
N GLU A 77 -21.02 -7.37 4.97
CA GLU A 77 -21.74 -6.15 4.56
C GLU A 77 -21.71 -5.06 5.65
N LEU A 78 -21.75 -5.44 6.93
CA LEU A 78 -21.58 -4.47 8.03
C LEU A 78 -20.19 -3.82 8.02
N LEU A 79 -19.15 -4.59 7.68
CA LEU A 79 -17.80 -4.04 7.53
C LEU A 79 -17.72 -3.06 6.36
N GLU A 80 -18.34 -3.36 5.22
CA GLU A 80 -18.40 -2.41 4.09
C GLU A 80 -19.16 -1.12 4.45
N CYS A 81 -20.24 -1.21 5.24
CA CYS A 81 -20.90 -0.03 5.80
C CYS A 81 -19.95 0.77 6.71
N TRP A 82 -19.18 0.12 7.58
CA TRP A 82 -18.18 0.79 8.41
C TRP A 82 -17.15 1.52 7.55
N ARG A 83 -16.59 0.85 6.54
CA ARG A 83 -15.58 1.43 5.63
C ARG A 83 -16.12 2.65 4.89
N THR A 84 -17.34 2.55 4.38
CA THR A 84 -18.02 3.64 3.68
C THR A 84 -18.23 4.84 4.60
N ASN A 85 -18.66 4.61 5.85
CA ASN A 85 -18.84 5.68 6.84
C ASN A 85 -17.52 6.39 7.18
N GLN A 86 -16.41 5.65 7.29
CA GLN A 86 -15.10 6.26 7.52
C GLN A 86 -14.67 7.14 6.34
N SER A 87 -14.88 6.68 5.09
CA SER A 87 -14.58 7.48 3.90
C SER A 87 -15.44 8.75 3.80
N LEU A 88 -16.72 8.68 4.18
CA LEU A 88 -17.62 9.83 4.16
C LEU A 88 -17.32 10.88 5.24
N LYS A 89 -16.72 10.49 6.36
CA LYS A 89 -16.38 11.39 7.46
C LYS A 89 -15.11 12.22 7.23
N ASN A 90 -14.35 11.98 6.15
CA ASN A 90 -13.04 12.61 5.88
C ASN A 90 -12.07 12.54 7.09
N VAL A 91 -12.20 11.50 7.92
CA VAL A 91 -11.28 11.26 9.04
C VAL A 91 -10.16 10.37 8.54
N GLU A 92 -8.91 10.74 8.78
CA GLU A 92 -7.76 9.85 8.57
C GLU A 92 -7.94 8.62 9.46
N VAL A 93 -8.22 7.46 8.85
CA VAL A 93 -8.35 6.19 9.57
C VAL A 93 -6.99 5.81 10.12
N GLU A 94 -6.89 5.66 11.45
CA GLU A 94 -5.64 5.24 12.07
C GLU A 94 -5.20 3.85 11.55
N ASN A 95 -3.89 3.64 11.40
CA ASN A 95 -3.33 2.35 10.97
C ASN A 95 -3.85 1.15 11.80
N SER A 96 -4.16 1.39 13.08
CA SER A 96 -4.69 0.37 13.99
C SER A 96 -6.13 -0.06 13.66
N GLU A 97 -6.97 0.87 13.19
CA GLU A 97 -8.35 0.60 12.77
C GLU A 97 -8.39 -0.09 11.41
N HIS A 98 -7.50 0.30 10.49
CA HIS A 98 -7.34 -0.39 9.21
C HIS A 98 -6.94 -1.87 9.40
N GLN A 99 -6.00 -2.15 10.30
CA GLN A 99 -5.60 -3.54 10.57
C GLN A 99 -6.73 -4.35 11.21
N LEU A 100 -7.52 -3.72 12.09
CA LEU A 100 -8.69 -4.35 12.68
C LEU A 100 -9.75 -4.71 11.62
N TYR A 101 -9.99 -3.82 10.66
CA TYR A 101 -10.90 -4.03 9.54
C TYR A 101 -10.49 -5.24 8.69
N GLU A 102 -9.23 -5.31 8.25
CA GLU A 102 -8.72 -6.41 7.43
C GLU A 102 -8.85 -7.77 8.13
N ASN A 103 -8.54 -7.82 9.44
CA ASN A 103 -8.72 -9.03 10.24
C ASN A 103 -10.20 -9.47 10.27
N CYS A 104 -11.14 -8.52 10.45
CA CYS A 104 -12.57 -8.81 10.47
C CYS A 104 -13.08 -9.29 9.11
N ILE A 105 -12.61 -8.71 8.00
CA ILE A 105 -12.94 -9.15 6.63
C ILE A 105 -12.48 -10.58 6.39
N SER A 106 -11.26 -10.93 6.81
CA SER A 106 -10.72 -12.29 6.68
C SER A 106 -11.60 -13.32 7.42
N ILE A 107 -12.04 -12.99 8.64
CA ILE A 107 -12.93 -13.85 9.41
C ILE A 107 -14.29 -14.00 8.71
N ALA A 108 -14.87 -12.91 8.19
CA ALA A 108 -16.14 -12.98 7.46
C ALA A 108 -16.04 -13.85 6.20
N ASN A 109 -14.94 -13.75 5.43
CA ASN A 109 -14.70 -14.59 4.26
C ASN A 109 -14.51 -16.07 4.63
N ARG A 110 -13.84 -16.37 5.75
CA ARG A 110 -13.72 -17.73 6.30
C ARG A 110 -15.11 -18.33 6.59
N LEU A 111 -15.99 -17.58 7.24
CA LEU A 111 -17.36 -18.02 7.54
C LEU A 111 -18.19 -18.25 6.26
N LEU A 112 -17.93 -17.50 5.19
CA LEU A 112 -18.60 -17.70 3.89
C LEU A 112 -18.14 -18.98 3.16
N GLY A 113 -17.18 -19.72 3.70
CA GLY A 113 -16.61 -20.89 3.02
C GLY A 113 -15.85 -20.50 1.75
N ILE A 114 -15.42 -19.24 1.65
CA ILE A 114 -14.51 -18.76 0.61
C ILE A 114 -13.12 -19.28 1.00
N ASN A 115 -12.93 -20.58 0.80
CA ASN A 115 -11.64 -21.24 0.84
C ASN A 115 -10.95 -20.93 -0.48
N ASN A 116 -9.74 -20.36 -0.43
CA ASN A 116 -8.90 -20.07 -1.59
C ASN A 116 -8.40 -21.37 -2.27
N SER A 117 -9.31 -22.20 -2.81
CA SER A 117 -8.99 -23.43 -3.55
C SER A 117 -9.24 -23.25 -5.05
N LYS A 118 -8.58 -22.22 -5.60
CA LYS A 118 -7.93 -22.10 -6.92
C LYS A 118 -7.26 -20.73 -6.95
N ASN A 119 -6.23 -20.60 -6.11
CA ASN A 119 -5.12 -19.65 -6.16
C ASN A 119 -4.39 -19.85 -4.84
N GLU A 120 -3.21 -20.45 -4.89
CA GLU A 120 -2.29 -20.49 -3.75
C GLU A 120 -1.95 -19.04 -3.34
N GLN A 121 -2.75 -18.51 -2.42
CA GLN A 121 -2.38 -17.36 -1.60
C GLN A 121 -2.18 -17.90 -0.20
N HIS A 122 -0.99 -18.48 -0.05
CA HIS A 122 -0.23 -18.67 1.18
C HIS A 122 -0.56 -17.57 2.20
N VAL A 123 -0.72 -17.95 3.47
CA VAL A 123 -0.96 -17.05 4.60
C VAL A 123 0.13 -16.02 4.58
N SER A 124 -0.19 -14.89 3.96
CA SER A 124 0.80 -13.89 3.77
C SER A 124 0.88 -13.11 5.06
N THR A 125 1.90 -13.41 5.87
CA THR A 125 2.45 -12.42 6.79
C THR A 125 2.51 -11.08 6.04
N LYS A 126 2.41 -9.95 6.74
CA LYS A 126 2.58 -8.61 6.13
C LYS A 126 3.73 -8.61 5.11
N ASP A 127 4.79 -9.38 5.40
CA ASP A 127 5.90 -9.69 4.50
C ASP A 127 5.53 -10.41 3.20
N GLU A 128 4.69 -11.44 3.19
CA GLU A 128 4.25 -12.12 1.97
C GLU A 128 3.25 -11.31 1.10
N PHE A 129 2.40 -10.44 1.69
CA PHE A 129 1.49 -9.55 0.93
C PHE A 129 2.30 -8.48 0.21
N LEU A 130 3.25 -7.90 0.94
CA LEU A 130 4.25 -7.00 0.39
C LEU A 130 5.12 -7.76 -0.64
N ASN A 131 5.57 -8.99 -0.36
CA ASN A 131 6.33 -9.81 -1.31
C ASN A 131 5.55 -10.21 -2.58
N LYS A 132 4.22 -10.31 -2.53
CA LYS A 132 3.39 -10.58 -3.71
C LYS A 132 3.23 -9.35 -4.62
N GLU A 133 3.17 -8.15 -4.04
CA GLU A 133 3.28 -6.91 -4.83
C GLU A 133 4.71 -6.64 -5.32
N PHE A 134 5.74 -7.25 -4.73
CA PHE A 134 7.14 -7.18 -5.16
C PHE A 134 7.52 -8.13 -6.30
N GLU A 135 6.54 -8.71 -7.01
CA GLU A 135 6.82 -9.46 -8.24
C GLU A 135 7.59 -8.59 -9.25
N ASN A 136 8.84 -9.02 -9.49
CA ASN A 136 9.76 -8.66 -10.57
C ASN A 136 9.56 -7.31 -11.24
N VAL A 137 10.19 -6.27 -10.67
CA VAL A 137 10.52 -5.06 -11.41
C VAL A 137 11.48 -5.44 -12.53
N SER A 138 10.97 -5.46 -13.76
CA SER A 138 11.82 -5.55 -14.94
C SER A 138 12.21 -4.15 -15.38
N ILE A 139 13.45 -4.02 -15.85
CA ILE A 139 13.98 -2.81 -16.49
C ILE A 139 14.38 -3.08 -17.93
N GLU A 140 14.08 -4.28 -18.45
CA GLU A 140 14.51 -4.73 -19.78
C GLU A 140 13.90 -3.88 -20.89
N LYS A 141 12.70 -3.33 -20.67
CA LYS A 141 12.00 -2.47 -21.65
C LYS A 141 12.55 -1.04 -21.72
N LEU A 142 13.46 -0.66 -20.83
CA LEU A 142 14.05 0.68 -20.78
C LEU A 142 15.18 0.90 -21.80
N ASN A 143 15.56 -0.14 -22.57
CA ASN A 143 16.61 -0.09 -23.62
C ASN A 143 17.95 0.50 -23.12
N LEU A 144 18.35 0.15 -21.90
CA LEU A 144 19.60 0.56 -21.30
C LEU A 144 20.78 -0.29 -21.78
N ASP A 145 22.01 0.21 -21.62
CA ASP A 145 23.22 -0.56 -21.87
C ASP A 145 23.23 -1.88 -21.08
N SER A 146 23.60 -2.97 -21.74
CA SER A 146 23.56 -4.32 -21.17
C SER A 146 24.43 -4.49 -19.90
N GLY A 147 25.56 -3.79 -19.84
CA GLY A 147 26.43 -3.77 -18.66
C GLY A 147 25.75 -3.08 -17.48
N VAL A 148 25.10 -1.94 -17.73
CA VAL A 148 24.33 -1.20 -16.73
C VAL A 148 23.11 -2.02 -16.26
N VAL A 149 22.37 -2.65 -17.18
CA VAL A 149 21.21 -3.51 -16.87
C VAL A 149 21.61 -4.63 -15.91
N LYS A 150 22.76 -5.29 -16.16
CA LYS A 150 23.26 -6.36 -15.27
C LYS A 150 23.48 -5.87 -13.84
N ILE A 151 24.07 -4.68 -13.68
CA ILE A 151 24.34 -4.08 -12.37
C ILE A 151 23.02 -3.68 -11.68
N LEU A 152 22.11 -3.03 -12.41
CA LEU A 152 20.81 -2.61 -11.86
C LEU A 152 19.97 -3.81 -11.43
N ASN A 153 19.95 -4.90 -12.22
CA ASN A 153 19.27 -6.14 -11.86
C ASN A 153 19.88 -6.79 -10.61
N SER A 154 21.21 -6.74 -10.42
CA SER A 154 21.84 -7.20 -9.17
C SER A 154 21.34 -6.39 -7.97
N ARG A 155 21.30 -5.05 -8.09
CA ARG A 155 20.82 -4.17 -7.02
C ARG A 155 19.34 -4.34 -6.72
N LEU A 156 18.50 -4.58 -7.73
CA LEU A 156 17.09 -4.91 -7.53
C LEU A 156 16.93 -6.24 -6.77
N LYS A 157 17.79 -7.23 -7.02
CA LYS A 157 17.82 -8.46 -6.21
C LYS A 157 18.23 -8.19 -4.77
N GLU A 158 19.27 -7.37 -4.55
CA GLU A 158 19.72 -6.97 -3.21
C GLU A 158 18.64 -6.17 -2.45
N ILE A 159 17.91 -5.27 -3.12
CA ILE A 159 16.77 -4.55 -2.53
C ILE A 159 15.75 -5.55 -1.96
N ASN A 160 15.35 -6.54 -2.75
CA ASN A 160 14.38 -7.55 -2.30
C ASN A 160 14.91 -8.41 -1.14
N GLN A 161 16.20 -8.76 -1.16
CA GLN A 161 16.84 -9.48 -0.06
C GLN A 161 16.89 -8.64 1.22
N ASN A 162 17.23 -7.35 1.10
CA ASN A 162 17.34 -6.44 2.23
C ASN A 162 15.98 -6.08 2.84
N ILE A 163 14.91 -6.03 2.04
CA ILE A 163 13.53 -5.93 2.56
C ILE A 163 13.22 -7.14 3.46
N LYS A 164 13.52 -8.36 3.00
CA LYS A 164 13.28 -9.59 3.79
C LYS A 164 14.16 -9.67 5.04
N ALA A 165 15.37 -9.13 4.97
CA ALA A 165 16.32 -9.12 6.07
C ALA A 165 16.08 -7.99 7.10
N GLY A 166 15.09 -7.11 6.89
CA GLY A 166 14.85 -6.00 7.82
C GLY A 166 15.83 -4.82 7.68
N ALA A 167 16.62 -4.75 6.60
CA ALA A 167 17.66 -3.74 6.40
C ALA A 167 17.12 -2.46 5.72
N ALA A 168 16.27 -1.72 6.43
CA ALA A 168 15.51 -0.60 5.88
C ALA A 168 16.36 0.52 5.25
N LEU A 169 17.37 1.02 5.97
CA LEU A 169 18.27 2.08 5.48
C LEU A 169 18.97 1.66 4.18
N SER A 170 19.46 0.41 4.11
CA SER A 170 20.11 -0.12 2.91
C SER A 170 19.16 -0.16 1.71
N VAL A 171 17.90 -0.56 1.91
CA VAL A 171 16.89 -0.58 0.85
C VAL A 171 16.65 0.83 0.30
N ILE A 172 16.46 1.82 1.17
CA ILE A 172 16.21 3.21 0.78
C ILE A 172 17.36 3.76 -0.06
N ILE A 173 18.60 3.58 0.42
CA ILE A 173 19.81 4.03 -0.28
C ILE A 173 19.93 3.37 -1.66
N MET A 174 19.69 2.06 -1.73
CA MET A 174 19.75 1.33 -2.99
C MET A 174 18.63 1.76 -3.95
N CYS A 175 17.41 2.03 -3.47
CA CYS A 175 16.32 2.52 -4.30
C CYS A 175 16.70 3.85 -4.97
N GLY A 176 17.24 4.79 -4.20
CA GLY A 176 17.74 6.06 -4.75
C GLY A 176 18.89 5.85 -5.74
N SER A 177 19.80 4.92 -5.48
CA SER A 177 20.93 4.63 -6.39
C SER A 177 20.51 3.93 -7.68
N VAL A 178 19.52 3.03 -7.63
CA VAL A 178 18.93 2.39 -8.83
C VAL A 178 18.18 3.43 -9.65
N LEU A 179 17.41 4.31 -9.01
CA LEU A 179 16.70 5.39 -9.71
C LEU A 179 17.66 6.30 -10.47
N GLU A 180 18.76 6.72 -9.83
CA GLU A 180 19.80 7.53 -10.46
C GLU A 180 20.47 6.81 -11.64
N GLY A 181 20.82 5.54 -11.48
CA GLY A 181 21.41 4.74 -12.55
C GLY A 181 20.48 4.56 -13.75
N ILE A 182 19.18 4.39 -13.52
CA ILE A 182 18.17 4.33 -14.58
C ILE A 182 18.09 5.67 -15.31
N PHE A 183 17.95 6.78 -14.60
CA PHE A 183 17.87 8.09 -15.26
C PHE A 183 19.13 8.42 -16.06
N LEU A 184 20.32 8.13 -15.54
CA LEU A 184 21.57 8.34 -16.26
C LEU A 184 21.66 7.46 -17.51
N GLY A 185 21.23 6.19 -17.41
CA GLY A 185 21.16 5.29 -18.55
C GLY A 185 20.23 5.83 -19.65
N ILE A 186 19.03 6.29 -19.26
CA ILE A 186 18.08 6.90 -20.20
C ILE A 186 18.64 8.20 -20.77
N ALA A 187 19.23 9.07 -19.95
CA ALA A 187 19.83 10.32 -20.40
C ALA A 187 20.93 10.08 -21.44
N THR A 188 21.76 9.05 -21.21
CA THR A 188 22.79 8.62 -22.17
C THR A 188 22.19 8.10 -23.48
N SER A 189 21.04 7.43 -23.44
CA SER A 189 20.33 7.00 -24.67
C SER A 189 19.61 8.15 -25.39
N LYS A 190 19.16 9.17 -24.65
CA LYS A 190 18.37 10.32 -25.12
C LYS A 190 19.11 11.66 -24.94
N MET A 191 20.42 11.69 -25.24
CA MET A 191 21.30 12.82 -24.92
C MET A 191 20.77 14.17 -25.41
N LYS A 192 20.24 14.21 -26.65
CA LYS A 192 19.73 15.44 -27.26
C LYS A 192 18.56 16.01 -26.47
N GLU A 193 17.58 15.17 -26.12
CA GLU A 193 16.38 15.59 -25.36
C GLU A 193 16.79 16.13 -23.97
N PHE A 194 17.64 15.40 -23.26
CA PHE A 194 18.12 15.81 -21.94
C PHE A 194 18.94 17.09 -21.98
N ASN A 195 19.80 17.30 -22.98
CA ASN A 195 20.62 18.52 -23.07
C ASN A 195 19.84 19.74 -23.59
N MET A 196 18.70 19.55 -24.25
CA MET A 196 17.86 20.65 -24.77
C MET A 196 16.77 21.10 -23.79
N SER A 197 16.53 20.35 -22.71
CA SER A 197 15.55 20.70 -21.69
C SER A 197 15.87 22.04 -21.01
N ASN A 198 14.81 22.77 -20.62
CA ASN A 198 14.97 24.01 -19.86
C ASN A 198 15.43 23.76 -18.43
N ALA A 199 15.18 22.55 -17.91
CA ALA A 199 15.56 22.13 -16.58
C ALA A 199 17.00 21.59 -16.50
N SER A 200 17.73 21.51 -17.63
CA SER A 200 19.10 20.98 -17.64
C SER A 200 20.05 21.87 -16.82
N PRO A 201 20.86 21.30 -15.93
CA PRO A 201 21.80 22.06 -15.13
C PRO A 201 22.86 22.69 -16.04
N LYS A 202 23.13 23.98 -15.82
CA LYS A 202 24.09 24.77 -16.60
C LYS A 202 25.19 25.31 -15.71
N ASN A 203 26.39 25.37 -16.26
CA ASN A 203 27.50 26.07 -15.64
C ASN A 203 27.15 27.57 -15.53
N LYS A 204 27.32 28.14 -14.34
CA LYS A 204 26.90 29.52 -14.04
C LYS A 204 27.66 30.57 -14.86
N ASP A 205 28.92 30.30 -15.19
CA ASP A 205 29.80 31.27 -15.84
C ASP A 205 29.67 31.22 -17.38
N SER A 206 29.59 30.01 -17.95
CA SER A 206 29.55 29.81 -19.40
C SER A 206 28.14 29.63 -19.96
N GLY A 207 27.13 29.39 -19.12
CA GLY A 207 25.75 29.09 -19.53
C GLY A 207 25.58 27.73 -20.25
N LYS A 208 26.66 26.96 -20.42
CA LYS A 208 26.65 25.65 -21.08
C LYS A 208 26.07 24.59 -20.17
N VAL A 209 25.33 23.65 -20.75
CA VAL A 209 24.80 22.48 -20.03
C VAL A 209 25.97 21.64 -19.51
N LEU A 210 25.87 21.21 -18.26
CA LEU A 210 26.89 20.38 -17.62
C LEU A 210 26.95 18.99 -18.25
N PRO A 211 28.12 18.33 -18.28
CA PRO A 211 28.20 16.93 -18.66
C PRO A 211 27.51 16.03 -17.62
N PHE A 212 26.94 14.90 -18.05
CA PHE A 212 26.07 14.06 -17.19
C PHE A 212 26.73 13.53 -15.91
N TYR A 213 28.06 13.38 -15.86
CA TYR A 213 28.75 12.96 -14.63
C TYR A 213 28.70 14.03 -13.52
N GLU A 214 28.35 15.28 -13.84
CA GLU A 214 28.15 16.38 -12.88
C GLU A 214 26.66 16.57 -12.52
N TRP A 215 25.75 15.77 -13.10
CA TRP A 215 24.33 15.90 -12.81
C TRP A 215 23.99 15.20 -11.51
N SER A 216 23.19 15.86 -10.69
CA SER A 216 22.59 15.24 -9.50
C SER A 216 21.35 14.44 -9.87
N LEU A 217 20.94 13.50 -9.00
CA LEU A 217 19.63 12.85 -9.12
C LEU A 217 18.48 13.86 -9.20
N SER A 218 18.56 14.98 -8.47
CA SER A 218 17.57 16.06 -8.55
C SER A 218 17.46 16.64 -9.96
N SER A 219 18.61 16.88 -10.60
CA SER A 219 18.70 17.38 -11.98
C SER A 219 18.07 16.39 -12.95
N PHE A 220 18.37 15.10 -12.82
CA PHE A 220 17.79 14.05 -13.64
C PHE A 220 16.26 13.96 -13.50
N ILE A 221 15.74 13.96 -12.27
CA ILE A 221 14.29 13.94 -12.01
C ILE A 221 13.60 15.15 -12.64
N ASN A 222 14.19 16.34 -12.48
CA ASN A 222 13.62 17.58 -13.01
C ASN A 222 13.56 17.57 -14.53
N VAL A 223 14.66 17.18 -15.19
CA VAL A 223 14.72 17.10 -16.65
C VAL A 223 13.78 16.02 -17.17
N ALA A 224 13.77 14.82 -16.59
CA ALA A 224 12.88 13.73 -17.00
C ALA A 224 11.40 14.15 -16.96
N HIS A 225 10.99 14.94 -15.98
CA HIS A 225 9.64 15.51 -15.96
C HIS A 225 9.43 16.58 -17.04
N ASP A 226 10.38 17.51 -17.21
CA ASP A 226 10.31 18.58 -18.21
C ASP A 226 10.14 18.03 -19.64
N ILE A 227 10.82 16.92 -19.96
CA ILE A 227 10.67 16.22 -21.24
C ILE A 227 9.55 15.15 -21.24
N ASN A 228 8.65 15.21 -20.25
CA ASN A 228 7.45 14.36 -20.14
C ASN A 228 7.71 12.84 -20.04
N LEU A 229 8.89 12.40 -19.58
CA LEU A 229 9.17 10.99 -19.32
C LEU A 229 8.56 10.48 -18.01
N ILE A 230 8.30 11.37 -17.04
CA ILE A 230 7.61 11.05 -15.78
C ILE A 230 6.53 12.08 -15.44
N GLY A 231 5.48 11.63 -14.73
CA GLY A 231 4.41 12.47 -14.19
C GLY A 231 4.87 13.40 -13.04
N LEU A 232 4.02 14.38 -12.70
CA LEU A 232 4.28 15.35 -11.63
C LEU A 232 4.31 14.67 -10.25
N ASP A 233 3.44 13.70 -10.02
CA ASP A 233 3.39 12.83 -8.85
C ASP A 233 4.70 12.04 -8.71
N VAL A 234 5.12 11.35 -9.78
CA VAL A 234 6.38 10.60 -9.80
C VAL A 234 7.57 11.51 -9.57
N LYS A 235 7.60 12.72 -10.15
CA LYS A 235 8.62 13.74 -9.85
C LYS A 235 8.69 14.08 -8.37
N LYS A 236 7.55 14.40 -7.73
CA LYS A 236 7.52 14.81 -6.33
C LYS A 236 8.01 13.68 -5.42
N TYR A 237 7.49 12.47 -5.61
CA TYR A 237 7.90 11.33 -4.81
C TYR A 237 9.35 10.91 -5.06
N SER A 238 9.85 11.04 -6.30
CA SER A 238 11.27 10.79 -6.61
C SER A 238 12.21 11.75 -5.90
N HIS A 239 11.82 13.02 -5.75
CA HIS A 239 12.59 13.98 -4.93
C HIS A 239 12.58 13.58 -3.45
N SER A 240 11.44 13.14 -2.91
CA SER A 240 11.38 12.60 -1.55
C SER A 240 12.29 11.38 -1.38
N LEU A 241 12.28 10.42 -2.33
CA LEU A 241 13.19 9.27 -2.31
C LEU A 241 14.66 9.69 -2.36
N ARG A 242 15.01 10.68 -3.19
CA ARG A 242 16.36 11.26 -3.21
C ARG A 242 16.72 11.81 -1.82
N ASP A 243 15.83 12.54 -1.18
CA ASP A 243 16.08 13.12 0.14
C ASP A 243 16.29 12.02 1.19
N PHE A 244 15.45 10.98 1.22
CA PHE A 244 15.65 9.81 2.09
C PHE A 244 16.98 9.08 1.84
N ARG A 245 17.41 8.99 0.58
CA ARG A 245 18.72 8.40 0.23
C ARG A 245 19.89 9.19 0.83
N ASN A 246 19.76 10.50 1.06
CA ASN A 246 20.83 11.31 1.65
C ASN A 246 21.14 10.94 3.10
N TYR A 247 20.27 10.18 3.78
CA TYR A 247 20.56 9.59 5.08
C TYR A 247 21.64 8.49 5.05
N ILE A 248 22.23 8.21 3.88
CA ILE A 248 23.55 7.56 3.80
C ILE A 248 24.62 8.32 4.59
N HIS A 249 24.46 9.64 4.76
CA HIS A 249 25.35 10.47 5.57
C HIS A 249 24.93 10.42 7.05
N PRO A 250 25.73 9.84 7.97
CA PRO A 250 25.30 9.62 9.34
C PRO A 250 24.94 10.90 10.12
N TYR A 251 25.63 12.02 9.85
CA TYR A 251 25.31 13.30 10.49
C TYR A 251 23.98 13.90 10.02
N GLU A 252 23.59 13.67 8.77
CA GLU A 252 22.28 14.07 8.23
C GLU A 252 21.15 13.23 8.86
N GLN A 253 21.41 11.93 9.04
CA GLN A 253 20.48 11.05 9.75
C GLN A 253 20.33 11.45 11.23
N LEU A 254 21.44 11.78 11.89
CA LEU A 254 21.45 12.23 13.29
C LEU A 254 20.68 13.55 13.47
N SER A 255 20.94 14.54 12.61
CA SER A 255 20.31 15.87 12.70
C SER A 255 18.78 15.80 12.50
N SER A 256 18.34 14.95 11.58
CA SER A 256 16.92 14.70 11.30
C SER A 256 16.23 13.76 12.28
N ARG A 257 17.01 13.05 13.12
CA ARG A 257 16.52 11.96 13.99
C ARG A 257 15.74 10.90 13.22
N PHE A 258 16.16 10.65 11.99
CA PHE A 258 15.50 9.70 11.11
C PHE A 258 15.97 8.28 11.41
N ASP A 259 15.02 7.41 11.75
CA ASP A 259 15.26 5.98 11.96
C ASP A 259 14.31 5.19 11.03
N PRO A 260 14.77 4.80 9.83
CA PRO A 260 13.88 4.17 8.85
C PRO A 260 13.46 2.77 9.30
N ASP A 261 12.16 2.50 9.24
CA ASP A 261 11.62 1.17 9.37
C ASP A 261 11.38 0.51 8.00
N ILE A 262 11.00 -0.76 8.02
CA ILE A 262 10.75 -1.51 6.80
C ILE A 262 9.56 -0.98 6.00
N GLU A 263 8.58 -0.36 6.65
CA GLU A 263 7.46 0.27 5.94
C GLU A 263 7.93 1.48 5.12
N THR A 264 8.81 2.31 5.69
CA THR A 264 9.46 3.44 5.00
C THR A 264 10.30 2.96 3.81
N ALA A 265 11.02 1.86 3.97
CA ALA A 265 11.78 1.22 2.89
C ALA A 265 10.87 0.70 1.77
N LYS A 266 9.72 0.12 2.11
CA LYS A 266 8.73 -0.36 1.13
C LYS A 266 8.08 0.79 0.36
N ILE A 267 7.77 1.92 1.02
CA ILE A 267 7.30 3.14 0.35
C ILE A 267 8.34 3.61 -0.66
N SER A 268 9.61 3.69 -0.25
CA SER A 268 10.72 4.07 -1.12
C SER A 268 10.86 3.14 -2.34
N PHE A 269 10.64 1.84 -2.16
CA PHE A 269 10.63 0.88 -3.28
C PHE A 269 9.42 1.08 -4.21
N GLN A 270 8.24 1.41 -3.69
CA GLN A 270 7.08 1.74 -4.53
C GLN A 270 7.30 3.00 -5.37
N VAL A 271 7.99 4.01 -4.83
CA VAL A 271 8.39 5.20 -5.62
C VAL A 271 9.29 4.80 -6.79
N LEU A 272 10.29 3.94 -6.55
CA LEU A 272 11.16 3.44 -7.62
C LEU A 272 10.35 2.70 -8.70
N LYS A 273 9.41 1.83 -8.30
CA LYS A 273 8.54 1.12 -9.24
C LYS A 273 7.67 2.05 -10.07
N ALA A 274 7.06 3.05 -9.44
CA ALA A 274 6.23 4.03 -10.15
C ALA A 274 7.06 4.79 -11.20
N ALA A 275 8.29 5.19 -10.86
CA ALA A 275 9.20 5.81 -11.82
C ALA A 275 9.52 4.88 -12.99
N ILE A 276 9.85 3.60 -12.73
CA ILE A 276 10.12 2.62 -13.79
C ILE A 276 8.89 2.44 -14.69
N ALA A 277 7.70 2.29 -14.12
CA ALA A 277 6.46 2.12 -14.89
C ALA A 277 6.15 3.31 -15.80
N ASP A 278 6.39 4.54 -15.32
CA ASP A 278 6.23 5.75 -16.13
C ASP A 278 7.24 5.79 -17.29
N LEU A 279 8.50 5.45 -16.99
CA LEU A 279 9.57 5.41 -17.99
C LEU A 279 9.30 4.33 -19.06
N GLU A 280 8.87 3.13 -18.67
CA GLU A 280 8.54 2.06 -19.63
C GLU A 280 7.43 2.48 -20.60
N LYS A 281 6.38 3.14 -20.11
CA LYS A 281 5.27 3.62 -20.95
C LYS A 281 5.69 4.66 -22.00
N ARG A 282 6.77 5.39 -21.74
CA ARG A 282 7.13 6.62 -22.48
C ARG A 282 8.48 6.55 -23.20
N VAL A 283 9.33 5.57 -22.87
CA VAL A 283 10.55 5.25 -23.62
C VAL A 283 10.25 4.31 -24.80
N SER A 284 9.20 3.48 -24.70
CA SER A 284 8.76 2.59 -25.80
C SER A 284 7.85 3.27 -26.84
N LYS A 285 7.61 4.58 -26.74
CA LYS A 285 6.94 5.40 -27.76
C LYS A 285 7.98 6.22 -28.52
#